data_AF-A0AAU5XVV4-F1
#
_entry.id   AF-A0AAU5XVV4-F1
#
_cell.length_a   1.000
_cell.length_b   1.000
_cell.length_c   1.000
_cell.angle_alpha   90.00
_cell.angle_beta   90.00
_cell.angle_gamma   90.00
#
_symmetry.space_group_name_H-M   'P 1'
#
loop_
_entity.id
_entity.type
_entity.pdbx_description
1 polymer ?
#
loop_
_entity_poly.entity_id
_entity_poly.type
_entity_poly.pdbx_seq_one_letter_code
_entity_poly.pdbx_strand_id
1 'polypeptide(L)' 'MPGRTQGYSFTVTNNQMACVQGWGFDASHPKGRWFDIGCGLSGHATVPWGNVLAEPMVRVKANSLLPTLVNWYI' A
#
# COMPACT_ATOMS: atom_id res chain seq x y z
N MET A 1 -14.45 16.67 0.87
CA MET A 1 -14.72 15.99 2.15
C MET A 1 -13.38 15.73 2.84
N PRO A 2 -13.13 16.30 4.03
CA PRO A 2 -11.93 15.97 4.78
C PRO A 2 -12.07 14.57 5.40
N GLY A 3 -11.09 13.69 5.16
CA GLY A 3 -10.67 12.75 6.21
C GLY A 3 -11.04 11.27 6.13
N ARG A 4 -11.57 10.72 5.02
CA ARG A 4 -11.59 9.26 4.87
C ARG A 4 -10.23 8.76 4.41
N THR A 5 -9.61 7.95 5.25
CA THR A 5 -8.33 7.30 5.00
C THR A 5 -8.50 5.79 4.98
N GLN A 6 -7.54 5.10 4.35
CA GLN A 6 -7.45 3.65 4.32
C GLN A 6 -6.13 3.25 4.97
N GLY A 7 -6.21 2.39 5.99
CA GLY A 7 -5.03 1.75 6.58
C GLY A 7 -4.56 0.64 5.66
N TYR A 8 -3.26 0.52 5.49
CA TYR A 8 -2.61 -0.60 4.83
C TYR A 8 -1.46 -1.07 5.70
N SER A 9 -1.31 -2.38 5.80
CA SER A 9 -0.19 -3.00 6.47
C SER A 9 0.30 -4.20 5.67
N PHE A 10 1.59 -4.49 5.77
CA PHE A 10 2.19 -5.61 5.09
C PHE A 10 3.26 -6.31 5.93
N THR A 11 3.52 -7.57 5.59
CA THR A 11 4.59 -8.37 6.16
C THR A 11 5.15 -9.30 5.09
N VAL A 12 6.47 -9.42 5.06
CA VAL A 12 7.20 -10.25 4.11
C VAL A 12 7.59 -11.57 4.78
N THR A 13 7.19 -12.68 4.19
CA THR A 13 7.32 -14.00 4.82
C THR A 13 8.68 -14.66 4.55
N ASN A 14 9.35 -14.29 3.48
CA ASN A 14 10.60 -14.93 3.04
C ASN A 14 11.86 -14.12 3.30
N ASN A 15 11.80 -13.19 4.26
CA ASN A 15 12.93 -12.36 4.73
C ASN A 15 13.63 -11.54 3.63
N GLN A 16 12.95 -11.29 2.50
CA GLN A 16 13.44 -10.43 1.43
C GLN A 16 12.87 -9.02 1.60
N MET A 17 13.63 -7.99 1.24
CA MET A 17 13.11 -6.63 1.29
C MET A 17 12.10 -6.40 0.16
N ALA A 18 10.95 -5.80 0.49
CA ALA A 18 9.97 -5.35 -0.49
C ALA A 18 9.61 -3.88 -0.24
N CYS A 19 9.34 -3.14 -1.31
CA CYS A 19 8.69 -1.83 -1.24
C CYS A 19 7.23 -1.97 -1.64
N VAL A 20 6.33 -1.51 -0.79
CA VAL A 20 4.89 -1.66 -0.97
C VAL A 20 4.23 -0.30 -1.11
N GLN A 21 3.35 -0.19 -2.09
CA GLN A 21 2.54 1.00 -2.34
C GLN A 21 1.06 0.65 -2.33
N GLY A 22 0.26 1.52 -1.73
CA GLY A 22 -1.17 1.37 -1.55
C GLY A 22 -1.89 2.28 -2.50
N TRP A 23 -3.00 1.80 -3.05
CA TRP A 23 -3.90 2.66 -3.80
C TRP A 23 -4.60 3.62 -2.84
N GLY A 24 -4.86 4.84 -3.29
CA GLY A 24 -5.58 5.85 -2.52
C GLY A 24 -6.11 6.96 -3.42
N PHE A 25 -6.96 7.82 -2.87
CA PHE A 25 -7.52 8.97 -3.57
C PHE A 25 -7.43 10.20 -2.67
N ASP A 26 -6.84 11.26 -3.21
CA ASP A 26 -6.77 12.57 -2.57
C ASP A 26 -7.54 13.61 -3.40
N ALA A 27 -7.67 14.82 -2.86
CA ALA A 27 -8.40 15.90 -3.53
C ALA A 27 -7.81 16.29 -4.90
N SER A 28 -6.50 16.10 -5.09
CA SER A 28 -5.77 16.40 -6.32
C SER A 28 -5.79 15.23 -7.31
N HIS A 29 -6.04 14.01 -6.84
CA HIS A 29 -6.03 12.77 -7.61
C HIS A 29 -7.34 11.98 -7.39
N PRO A 30 -8.49 12.49 -7.88
CA PRO A 30 -9.78 11.83 -7.74
C PRO A 30 -9.89 10.52 -8.54
N LYS A 31 -8.99 10.31 -9.50
CA LYS A 31 -8.85 9.05 -10.26
C LYS A 31 -8.00 8.00 -9.52
N GLY A 32 -7.44 8.36 -8.38
CA GLY A 32 -6.59 7.52 -7.55
C GLY A 32 -5.11 7.60 -7.94
N ARG A 33 -4.26 7.26 -6.98
CA ARG A 33 -2.79 7.24 -7.10
C ARG A 33 -2.21 6.20 -6.15
N TRP A 34 -1.01 5.71 -6.48
CA TRP A 34 -0.20 4.89 -5.60
C TRP A 34 0.57 5.76 -4.59
N PHE A 35 0.39 5.47 -3.30
CA PHE A 35 1.07 6.08 -2.17
C PHE A 35 2.06 5.09 -1.58
N ASP A 36 3.22 5.58 -1.13
CA ASP A 36 4.21 4.75 -0.44
C ASP A 36 3.70 4.30 0.93
N ILE A 37 3.65 2.99 1.16
CA ILE A 37 3.30 2.40 2.47
C ILE A 37 4.57 2.06 3.26
N GLY A 38 5.65 1.73 2.56
CA GLY A 38 6.97 1.52 3.18
C GLY A 38 7.83 0.52 2.42
N CYS A 39 9.10 0.44 2.82
CA CYS A 39 10.06 -0.53 2.32
C CYS A 39 10.67 -1.30 3.49
N GLY A 40 10.65 -2.63 3.44
CA GLY A 40 11.22 -3.47 4.48
C GLY A 40 10.61 -4.86 4.53
N LEU A 41 10.73 -5.50 5.69
CA LEU A 41 10.10 -6.80 5.99
C LEU A 41 8.68 -6.65 6.50
N SER A 42 8.31 -5.46 6.97
CA SER A 42 6.94 -5.11 7.34
C SER A 42 6.80 -3.60 7.28
N GLY A 43 5.56 -3.14 7.28
CA GLY A 43 5.25 -1.72 7.34
C GLY A 43 3.75 -1.50 7.49
N HIS A 44 3.42 -0.30 7.93
CA HIS A 44 2.05 0.17 8.05
C HIS A 44 2.02 1.64 7.62
N ALA A 45 1.03 2.00 6.81
CA ALA A 45 0.74 3.39 6.51
C ALA A 45 -0.75 3.61 6.27
N THR A 46 -1.13 4.86 6.43
CA THR A 46 -2.50 5.33 6.20
C THR A 46 -2.48 6.25 4.99
N VAL A 47 -3.30 5.95 3.98
CA VAL A 47 -3.36 6.74 2.75
C VAL A 47 -4.70 7.46 2.64
N PRO A 48 -4.76 8.60 1.94
CA PRO A 48 -6.04 9.24 1.60
C PRO A 48 -6.91 8.26 0.81
N TRP A 49 -8.18 8.10 1.19
CA TRP A 49 -9.09 7.18 0.51
C TRP A 49 -10.16 7.91 -0.27
N GLY A 50 -10.93 8.81 0.35
CA GLY A 50 -11.88 9.72 -0.34
C GLY A 50 -13.03 9.08 -1.16
N ASN A 51 -12.88 7.86 -1.68
CA ASN A 51 -13.77 7.14 -2.57
C ASN A 51 -14.09 5.77 -1.97
N VAL A 52 -15.26 5.68 -1.35
CA VAL A 52 -15.69 4.54 -0.51
C VAL A 52 -16.03 3.29 -1.33
N LEU A 53 -16.32 3.47 -2.63
CA LEU A 53 -16.71 2.38 -3.52
C LEU A 53 -15.52 1.71 -4.22
N ALA A 54 -14.32 2.26 -4.07
CA ALA A 54 -13.11 1.66 -4.62
C ALA A 54 -12.68 0.45 -3.77
N GLU A 55 -12.03 -0.53 -4.40
CA GLU A 55 -11.43 -1.67 -3.72
C GLU A 55 -9.99 -1.33 -3.30
N PRO A 56 -9.58 -1.63 -2.06
CA PRO A 56 -8.19 -1.48 -1.62
C PRO A 56 -7.25 -2.35 -2.44
N MET A 57 -6.14 -1.75 -2.89
CA MET A 57 -5.14 -2.44 -3.71
C MET A 57 -3.75 -2.11 -3.20
N VAL A 58 -2.85 -3.10 -3.32
CA VAL A 58 -1.42 -2.92 -3.08
C VAL A 58 -0.65 -3.34 -4.32
N ARG A 59 0.48 -2.69 -4.55
CA ARG A 59 1.51 -3.16 -5.47
C ARG A 59 2.83 -3.28 -4.74
N VAL A 60 3.59 -4.29 -5.11
CA VAL A 60 4.84 -4.65 -4.46
C VAL A 60 5.96 -4.60 -5.48
N LYS A 61 7.06 -3.95 -5.11
CA LYS A 61 8.32 -4.05 -5.82
C LYS A 61 9.30 -4.85 -4.97
N ALA A 62 9.66 -6.03 -5.45
CA ALA A 62 10.73 -6.82 -4.84
C ALA A 62 12.06 -6.06 -4.95
N ASN A 63 12.83 -6.03 -3.86
CA ASN A 63 14.19 -5.50 -3.85
C ASN A 63 15.23 -6.63 -3.95
N SER A 64 14.82 -7.77 -4.51
CA SER A 64 15.60 -9.00 -4.59
C SER A 64 15.38 -9.65 -5.96
N LEU A 65 16.35 -10.44 -6.42
CA LEU A 65 16.25 -11.26 -7.63
C LEU A 65 15.28 -12.45 -7.49
N LEU A 66 14.99 -12.84 -6.25
CA LEU A 66 14.09 -13.94 -5.95
C LEU A 66 12.66 -13.42 -5.72
N PRO A 67 11.63 -14.27 -5.95
CA PRO A 67 10.25 -13.92 -5.66
C PRO A 67 10.08 -13.54 -4.19
N THR A 68 9.49 -12.37 -3.92
CA THR A 68 9.22 -11.90 -2.55
C THR A 68 7.76 -12.18 -2.19
N LEU A 69 7.54 -12.88 -1.07
CA LEU A 69 6.20 -13.26 -0.61
C LEU A 69 5.69 -12.22 0.39
N VAL A 70 4.69 -11.43 0.01
CA VAL A 70 4.14 -10.35 0.83
C VAL A 70 2.69 -10.64 1.18
N ASN A 71 2.41 -10.72 2.47
CA ASN A 71 1.06 -10.69 3.03
C ASN A 71 0.68 -9.23 3.31
N TRP A 72 -0.53 -8.82 2.92
CA TRP A 72 -1.03 -7.48 3.19
C TRP A 72 -2.44 -7.54 3.78
N TYR A 73 -2.78 -6.53 4.58
CA TYR A 73 -4.06 -6.40 5.27
C TYR A 73 -4.46 -4.93 5.38
N ILE A 74 -5.77 -4.69 5.54
CA ILE A 74 -6.46 -3.39 5.53
C ILE A 74 -7.28 -3.20 6.80
#